data_AF-K5DF29-F1
#
_entry.id   AF-K5DF29-F1
#
_cell.length_a   1.000
_cell.length_b   1.000
_cell.length_c   1.000
_cell.angle_alpha   90.00
_cell.angle_beta   90.00
_cell.angle_gamma   90.00
#
_symmetry.space_group_name_H-M   'P 1'
#
loop_
_entity.id
_entity.type
_entity.pdbx_description
1 polymer ?
#
loop_
_entity_poly.entity_id
_entity_poly.type
_entity_poly.pdbx_seq_one_letter_code
_entity_poly.pdbx_strand_id
1 'polypeptide(L)'
;MSRLVAPDAPRLYTNGQPWRDARGRDAPRHAVETEFKAEHAVVDLSTQPPKPLVVKCLVRELRIRFYAVSTIKNYRSAWVCFLRWYRGPLDQIDQEDIREYLELLVNGGA
;
A
#
# COMPACT_ATOMS: atom_id res chain seq x y z
N MET A 1 23.21 53.85 7.30
CA MET A 1 21.97 53.83 6.48
C MET A 1 21.48 52.39 6.41
N SER A 2 20.52 52.02 7.27
CA SER A 2 19.94 50.67 7.27
C SER A 2 18.87 50.58 6.19
N ARG A 3 19.07 49.69 5.20
CA ARG A 3 18.03 49.37 4.21
C ARG A 3 16.90 48.63 4.92
N LEU A 4 15.73 49.24 4.97
CA LEU A 4 14.47 48.56 5.30
C LEU A 4 14.18 47.58 4.16
N VAL A 5 14.32 46.28 4.42
CA VAL A 5 13.90 45.23 3.50
C VAL A 5 12.37 45.18 3.57
N ALA A 6 11.71 45.51 2.46
CA ALA A 6 10.27 45.34 2.35
C ALA A 6 9.91 43.86 2.52
N PRO A 7 8.82 43.52 3.24
CA PRO A 7 8.38 42.13 3.32
C PRO A 7 8.00 41.64 1.92
N ASP A 8 8.64 40.56 1.48
CA ASP A 8 8.36 39.89 0.20
C ASP A 8 6.87 39.52 0.15
N ALA A 9 6.23 39.78 -1.00
CA ALA A 9 4.81 39.47 -1.18
C ALA A 9 4.55 37.96 -0.91
N PRO A 10 3.44 37.61 -0.23
CA PRO A 10 3.17 36.22 0.11
C PRO A 10 3.02 35.39 -1.16
N ARG A 11 3.75 34.28 -1.26
CA ARG A 11 3.59 33.31 -2.35
C ARG A 11 2.16 32.78 -2.29
N LEU A 12 1.49 32.71 -3.44
CA LEU A 12 0.12 32.22 -3.55
C LEU A 12 0.09 30.90 -4.32
N TYR A 13 -0.83 30.02 -3.98
CA TYR A 13 -1.24 28.91 -4.82
C TYR A 13 -1.99 29.43 -6.06
N THR A 14 -2.19 28.58 -7.06
CA THR A 14 -2.96 28.90 -8.28
C THR A 14 -4.43 29.27 -8.01
N ASN A 15 -4.96 28.94 -6.83
CA ASN A 15 -6.29 29.35 -6.38
C ASN A 15 -6.30 30.67 -5.58
N GLY A 16 -5.18 31.42 -5.55
CA GLY A 16 -5.05 32.70 -4.86
C GLY A 16 -4.90 32.58 -3.33
N GLN A 17 -4.91 31.37 -2.76
CA GLN A 17 -4.68 31.17 -1.33
C GLN A 17 -3.20 31.36 -0.99
N PRO A 18 -2.86 31.93 0.18
CA PRO A 18 -1.48 31.99 0.64
C PRO A 18 -0.86 30.60 0.72
N TRP A 19 0.38 30.49 0.23
CA TRP A 19 1.17 29.29 0.34
C TRP A 19 1.31 28.88 1.81
N ARG A 20 0.92 27.66 2.15
CA ARG A 20 1.10 27.13 3.50
C ARG A 20 2.48 26.51 3.61
N ASP A 21 3.23 26.94 4.62
CA ASP A 21 4.48 26.30 4.97
C ASP A 21 4.25 24.84 5.37
N ALA A 22 5.20 23.98 5.00
CA ALA A 22 5.14 22.57 5.35
C ALA A 22 5.18 22.44 6.88
N ARG A 23 4.22 21.72 7.47
CA ARG A 23 4.07 21.59 8.92
C ARG A 23 5.24 20.87 9.63
N GLY A 24 6.17 20.29 8.88
CA GLY A 24 7.36 19.60 9.41
C GLY A 24 7.11 18.14 9.78
N ARG A 25 8.20 17.43 10.11
CA ARG A 25 8.20 15.99 10.39
C ARG A 25 7.41 15.64 11.66
N ASP A 26 7.43 16.53 12.65
CA ASP A 26 6.90 16.32 13.99
C ASP A 26 5.51 16.93 14.22
N ALA A 27 4.85 17.40 13.15
CA ALA A 27 3.49 17.91 13.25
C ALA A 27 2.53 16.81 13.72
N PRO A 28 1.54 17.14 14.57
CA PRO A 28 0.51 16.18 14.98
C PRO A 28 -0.21 15.66 13.73
N ARG A 29 -0.13 14.35 13.51
CA ARG A 29 -0.83 13.63 12.45
C ARG A 29 -2.07 13.00 13.05
N HIS A 30 -3.19 13.08 12.36
CA HIS A 30 -4.33 12.24 12.70
C HIS A 30 -3.95 10.77 12.44
N ALA A 31 -4.54 9.87 13.22
CA ALA A 31 -4.40 8.44 12.97
C ALA A 31 -4.86 8.17 11.53
N VAL A 32 -4.07 7.38 10.80
CA VAL A 32 -4.50 6.93 9.48
C VAL A 32 -5.60 5.91 9.72
N GLU A 33 -6.85 6.34 9.54
CA GLU A 33 -7.99 5.43 9.58
C GLU A 33 -7.98 4.60 8.30
N THR A 34 -7.76 3.30 8.46
CA THR A 34 -7.83 2.34 7.36
C THR A 34 -9.29 2.00 7.11
N GLU A 35 -10.02 2.86 6.41
CA GLU A 35 -11.37 2.52 5.95
C GLU A 35 -11.28 1.46 4.86
N PHE A 36 -11.73 0.23 5.16
CA PHE A 36 -11.97 -0.78 4.13
C PHE A 36 -13.23 -0.40 3.37
N LYS A 37 -13.08 0.20 2.20
CA LYS A 37 -14.18 0.44 1.28
C LYS A 37 -14.28 -0.73 0.32
N ALA A 38 -15.33 -1.54 0.43
CA ALA A 38 -15.56 -2.72 -0.42
C ALA A 38 -15.58 -2.36 -1.93
N GLU A 39 -16.02 -1.13 -2.27
CA GLU A 39 -15.97 -0.55 -3.62
C GLU A 39 -14.54 -0.39 -4.19
N HIS A 40 -13.50 -0.41 -3.34
CA HIS A 40 -12.10 -0.41 -3.74
C HIS A 40 -11.51 -1.84 -3.83
N ALA A 41 -12.29 -2.88 -3.50
CA ALA A 41 -11.85 -4.26 -3.63
C ALA A 41 -11.80 -4.66 -5.11
N VAL A 42 -10.61 -5.01 -5.57
CA VAL A 42 -10.35 -5.40 -6.97
C VAL A 42 -10.89 -6.80 -7.27
N VAL A 43 -11.02 -7.61 -6.23
CA VAL A 43 -11.54 -8.97 -6.29
C VAL A 43 -12.49 -9.16 -5.11
N ASP A 44 -13.70 -9.60 -5.41
CA ASP A 44 -14.64 -10.05 -4.40
C ASP A 44 -14.27 -11.48 -3.96
N LEU A 45 -13.69 -11.59 -2.75
CA LEU A 45 -13.28 -12.87 -2.19
C LEU A 45 -14.46 -13.75 -1.75
N SER A 46 -15.64 -13.16 -1.51
CA SER A 46 -16.84 -13.92 -1.11
C SER A 46 -17.32 -14.87 -2.22
N THR A 47 -16.97 -14.58 -3.46
CA THR A 47 -17.26 -15.44 -4.64
C THR A 47 -16.32 -16.64 -4.78
N GLN A 48 -15.38 -16.82 -3.85
CA GLN A 48 -14.33 -17.84 -3.90
C GLN A 48 -13.61 -17.88 -5.27
N PRO A 49 -13.01 -16.75 -5.70
CA PRO A 49 -12.41 -16.64 -7.00
C PRO A 49 -11.22 -17.60 -7.15
N PRO A 50 -10.93 -18.09 -8.37
CA PRO A 50 -9.75 -18.91 -8.61
C PRO A 50 -8.47 -18.19 -8.20
N LYS A 51 -7.59 -18.86 -7.46
CA LYS A 51 -6.28 -18.32 -7.03
C LYS A 51 -5.47 -17.66 -8.17
N PRO A 52 -5.42 -18.20 -9.41
CA PRO A 52 -4.72 -17.54 -10.52
C PRO A 52 -5.32 -16.17 -10.90
N LEU A 53 -6.63 -15.99 -10.78
CA LEU A 53 -7.30 -14.71 -11.04
C LEU A 53 -6.88 -13.67 -10.00
N VAL A 54 -6.85 -14.05 -8.72
CA VAL A 54 -6.44 -13.17 -7.63
C VAL A 54 -5.00 -12.69 -7.80
N VAL A 55 -4.08 -13.60 -8.14
CA VAL A 55 -2.68 -13.24 -8.43
C VAL A 55 -2.58 -12.32 -9.65
N LYS A 56 -3.37 -12.56 -10.70
CA LYS A 56 -3.43 -11.68 -11.88
C LYS A 56 -3.90 -10.27 -11.51
N CYS A 57 -4.94 -10.15 -10.69
CA CYS A 57 -5.45 -8.87 -10.20
C CYS A 57 -4.43 -8.15 -9.32
N LEU A 58 -3.76 -8.85 -8.40
CA LEU A 58 -2.69 -8.29 -7.57
C LEU A 58 -1.55 -7.71 -8.43
N VAL A 59 -1.08 -8.45 -9.44
CA VAL A 59 -0.03 -7.97 -10.35
C VAL A 59 -0.49 -6.73 -11.13
N ARG A 60 -1.76 -6.68 -11.54
CA ARG A 60 -2.33 -5.51 -12.22
C ARG A 60 -2.33 -4.28 -11.30
N GLU A 61 -2.73 -4.44 -10.04
CA GLU A 61 -2.72 -3.34 -9.06
C GLU A 61 -1.33 -2.79 -8.79
N LEU A 62 -0.34 -3.67 -8.60
CA LEU A 62 1.04 -3.23 -8.39
C LEU A 62 1.58 -2.44 -9.60
N ARG A 63 1.14 -2.77 -10.82
CA ARG A 63 1.48 -1.99 -12.03
C ARG A 63 0.80 -0.62 -12.05
N ILE A 64 -0.49 -0.55 -11.72
CA ILE A 64 -1.25 0.71 -11.66
C ILE A 64 -0.63 1.67 -10.63
N ARG A 65 -0.12 1.13 -9.53
CA ARG A 65 0.57 1.89 -8.47
C ARG A 65 2.04 2.17 -8.77
N PHE A 66 2.52 1.89 -9.98
CA PHE A 66 3.88 2.17 -10.43
C PHE A 66 5.00 1.49 -9.61
N TYR A 67 4.76 0.30 -9.04
CA TYR A 67 5.83 -0.47 -8.40
C TYR A 67 6.88 -0.93 -9.42
N ALA A 68 8.13 -1.03 -8.98
CA ALA A 68 9.22 -1.55 -9.80
C ALA A 68 8.95 -2.99 -10.26
N VAL A 69 9.44 -3.33 -11.46
CA VAL A 69 9.25 -4.67 -12.06
C VAL A 69 9.82 -5.78 -11.18
N SER A 70 10.97 -5.54 -10.53
CA SER A 70 11.57 -6.47 -9.56
C SER A 70 10.66 -6.71 -8.36
N THR A 71 10.10 -5.64 -7.79
CA THR A 71 9.14 -5.73 -6.68
C THR A 71 7.90 -6.53 -7.10
N ILE A 72 7.33 -6.26 -8.27
CA ILE A 72 6.17 -7.01 -8.78
C ILE A 72 6.48 -8.51 -8.90
N LYS A 73 7.66 -8.88 -9.43
CA LYS A 73 8.09 -10.27 -9.53
C LYS A 73 8.20 -10.93 -8.15
N ASN A 74 8.81 -10.24 -7.18
CA ASN A 74 8.97 -10.75 -5.82
C ASN A 74 7.63 -10.97 -5.12
N TYR A 75 6.73 -9.97 -5.15
CA TYR A 75 5.40 -10.09 -4.58
C TYR A 75 4.58 -11.19 -5.25
N ARG A 76 4.61 -11.29 -6.58
CA ARG A 76 3.95 -12.38 -7.31
C ARG A 76 4.46 -13.74 -6.84
N SER A 77 5.79 -13.90 -6.71
CA SER A 77 6.40 -15.16 -6.27
C SER A 77 5.94 -15.52 -4.85
N ALA A 78 6.05 -14.57 -3.90
CA ALA A 78 5.64 -14.76 -2.52
C ALA A 78 4.16 -15.19 -2.41
N TRP A 79 3.26 -14.49 -3.10
CA TRP A 79 1.84 -14.85 -3.12
C TRP A 79 1.58 -16.22 -3.73
N VAL A 80 2.24 -16.58 -4.84
CA VAL A 80 2.07 -17.91 -5.44
C VAL A 80 2.53 -19.01 -4.49
N CYS A 81 3.66 -18.82 -3.80
CA CYS A 81 4.17 -19.79 -2.85
C CYS A 81 3.26 -19.92 -1.62
N PHE A 82 2.82 -18.80 -1.04
CA PHE A 82 1.87 -18.78 0.07
C PHE A 82 0.56 -19.51 -0.29
N LEU A 83 -0.05 -19.17 -1.43
CA LEU A 83 -1.34 -19.74 -1.83
C LEU A 83 -1.28 -21.25 -2.16
N ARG A 84 -0.10 -21.77 -2.50
CA ARG A 84 0.16 -23.20 -2.66
C ARG A 84 0.25 -23.92 -1.32
N TRP A 85 0.83 -23.26 -0.30
CA TRP A 85 0.92 -23.77 1.06
C TRP A 85 -0.44 -23.73 1.78
N TYR A 86 -1.12 -22.59 1.76
CA TYR A 86 -2.31 -22.32 2.59
C TYR A 86 -3.50 -23.25 2.32
N ARG A 87 -3.70 -23.70 1.07
CA ARG A 87 -4.77 -24.63 0.60
C ARG A 87 -6.24 -24.29 0.96
N GLY A 88 -6.53 -23.33 1.84
CA GLY A 88 -7.87 -22.92 2.24
C GLY A 88 -8.54 -21.86 1.33
N PRO A 89 -9.77 -21.47 1.68
CA PRO A 89 -10.53 -20.39 1.05
C PRO A 89 -9.87 -19.03 1.24
N LEU A 90 -9.83 -18.21 0.18
CA LEU A 90 -9.09 -16.93 0.20
C LEU A 90 -9.70 -15.88 1.14
N ASP A 91 -10.99 -15.95 1.37
CA ASP A 91 -11.77 -15.11 2.29
C ASP A 91 -11.51 -15.43 3.77
N GLN A 92 -10.86 -16.56 4.05
CA GLN A 92 -10.55 -17.01 5.41
C GLN A 92 -9.09 -16.74 5.82
N ILE A 93 -8.27 -16.21 4.91
CA ILE A 93 -6.87 -15.90 5.21
C ILE A 93 -6.83 -14.84 6.32
N ASP A 94 -6.20 -15.20 7.43
CA ASP A 94 -5.97 -14.29 8.53
C ASP A 94 -4.47 -14.00 8.77
N GLN A 95 -4.17 -13.31 9.86
CA GLN A 95 -2.79 -12.95 10.22
C GLN A 95 -1.98 -14.14 10.73
N GLU A 96 -2.63 -15.13 11.35
CA GLU A 96 -1.97 -16.33 11.87
C GLU A 96 -1.49 -17.19 10.72
N ASP A 97 -2.32 -17.35 9.69
CA ASP A 97 -1.95 -18.06 8.46
C ASP A 97 -0.68 -17.49 7.81
N ILE A 98 -0.58 -16.16 7.79
CA ILE A 98 0.59 -15.45 7.27
C ILE A 98 1.79 -15.69 8.19
N ARG A 99 1.61 -15.63 9.51
CA ARG A 99 2.67 -15.84 10.49
C ARG A 99 3.23 -17.25 10.38
N GLU A 100 2.37 -18.27 10.40
CA GLU A 100 2.76 -19.68 10.25
C GLU A 100 3.56 -19.91 8.96
N TYR A 101 3.11 -19.31 7.85
CA TYR A 101 3.84 -19.41 6.58
C TYR A 101 5.23 -18.77 6.66
N LEU A 102 5.34 -17.57 7.24
CA LEU A 102 6.62 -16.88 7.37
C LEU A 102 7.56 -17.60 8.34
N GLU A 103 7.04 -18.15 9.43
CA GLU A 103 7.81 -18.98 10.37
C GLU A 103 8.33 -20.25 9.69
N LEU A 104 7.51 -20.90 8.84
CA LEU A 104 7.95 -22.02 8.03
C LEU A 104 9.13 -21.64 7.12
N LEU A 105 9.08 -20.47 6.46
CA LEU A 105 10.18 -20.02 5.59
C LEU A 105 11.48 -19.75 6.36
N VAL A 106 11.38 -19.25 7.59
CA VAL A 106 12.54 -18.98 8.44
C VAL A 106 13.13 -20.28 9.01
N ASN A 107 12.28 -21.19 9.49
CA ASN A 107 12.70 -22.42 10.16
C ASN A 107 13.04 -23.56 9.20
N GLY A 108 12.36 -23.63 8.06
CA GLY A 108 12.51 -24.70 7.06
C GLY A 108 13.68 -24.50 6.10
N GLY A 109 14.37 -23.36 6.16
CA GLY A 109 15.48 -23.02 5.28
C GLY A 109 15.01 -22.50 3.91
N ALA A 110 15.27 -21.22 3.67
CA ALA A 110 15.36 -20.65 2.32
C ALA A 110 16.71 -20.96 1.68
#